data_AF-A0A644TTR8-F1
#
_entry.id   AF-A0A644TTR8-F1
#
_cell.length_a   1.000
_cell.length_b   1.000
_cell.length_c   1.000
_cell.angle_alpha   90.00
_cell.angle_beta   90.00
_cell.angle_gamma   90.00
#
_symmetry.space_group_name_H-M   'P 1'
#
loop_
_entity.id
_entity.type
_entity.pdbx_description
1 polymer ?
#
loop_
_entity_poly.entity_id
_entity_poly.type
_entity_poly.pdbx_seq_one_letter_code
_entity_poly.pdbx_strand_id
1 'polypeptide(L)'
;MLELMNKSPITVRGYVAAVPRSVDARQARVAVVQDDVEYRIVPRGAGVDLDDEVSVPVEVSGIMEEADGVVYLIVRGYKVLEDDSWLEE
;
A
#
# COMPACT_ATOMS: atom_id res chain seq x y z
N MET A 1 25.68 10.50 4.60
CA MET A 1 24.52 10.63 5.50
C MET A 1 23.57 9.54 5.08
N LEU A 2 23.59 8.38 5.76
CA LEU A 2 22.65 7.30 5.42
C LEU A 2 21.30 7.74 5.98
N GLU A 3 20.36 8.01 5.08
CA GLU A 3 18.95 8.14 5.41
C GLU A 3 18.56 6.86 6.14
N LEU A 4 18.09 6.99 7.38
CA LEU A 4 17.66 5.85 8.18
C LEU A 4 16.37 5.36 7.52
N MET A 5 16.46 4.37 6.63
CA MET A 5 15.28 3.73 6.04
C MET A 5 14.50 3.07 7.18
N ASN A 6 13.48 3.78 7.66
CA ASN A 6 12.60 3.30 8.70
C ASN A 6 11.74 2.18 8.12
N LYS A 7 12.12 0.92 8.41
CA LYS A 7 11.35 -0.27 8.05
C LYS A 7 10.49 -0.67 9.23
N SER A 8 9.18 -0.49 9.12
CA SER A 8 8.24 -0.80 10.20
C SER A 8 7.17 -1.78 9.72
N PRO A 9 6.89 -2.87 10.45
CA PRO A 9 5.72 -3.68 10.14
C PRO A 9 4.45 -2.88 10.44
N ILE A 10 3.56 -2.77 9.45
CA ILE A 10 2.29 -2.05 9.59
C ILE A 10 1.14 -2.81 8.95
N THR A 11 -0.07 -2.44 9.35
CA THR A 11 -1.32 -2.83 8.71
C THR A 11 -2.06 -1.54 8.33
N VAL A 12 -2.44 -1.41 7.07
CA VAL A 12 -3.13 -0.24 6.51
C VAL A 12 -4.51 -0.68 6.04
N ARG A 13 -5.55 0.11 6.35
CA ARG A 13 -6.91 -0.06 5.83
C ARG A 13 -7.26 1.15 4.99
N GLY A 14 -7.64 0.93 3.74
CA GLY A 14 -7.87 2.03 2.82
C GLY A 14 -8.39 1.53 1.49
N TYR A 15 -8.57 2.47 0.56
CA TYR A 15 -8.97 2.15 -0.80
C TYR A 15 -7.75 2.01 -1.70
N VAL A 16 -7.80 1.06 -2.63
CA VAL A 16 -6.79 0.95 -3.68
C VAL A 16 -7.02 2.08 -4.70
N ALA A 17 -6.04 2.95 -4.87
CA ALA A 17 -6.03 4.01 -5.86
C ALA A 17 -5.03 3.69 -6.97
N ALA A 18 -5.43 3.92 -8.22
CA ALA A 18 -4.51 3.87 -9.35
C ALA A 18 -3.56 5.07 -9.29
N VAL A 19 -2.26 4.82 -9.44
CA VAL A 19 -1.22 5.86 -9.43
C VAL A 19 -0.47 5.90 -10.77
N PRO A 20 0.09 7.07 -11.16
CA PRO A 20 0.89 7.18 -12.37
C PRO A 20 2.05 6.18 -12.36
N ARG A 21 2.41 5.70 -13.56
CA ARG A 21 3.45 4.68 -13.75
C ARG A 21 4.74 5.10 -13.04
N SER A 22 5.16 4.32 -12.05
CA SER A 22 6.40 4.59 -11.32
C SER A 22 7.63 4.32 -12.17
N VAL A 23 8.72 5.02 -11.87
CA VAL A 23 10.05 4.78 -12.50
C VAL A 23 10.63 3.42 -12.11
N ASP A 24 10.23 2.88 -10.96
CA ASP A 24 10.62 1.54 -10.52
C ASP A 24 9.67 0.47 -11.05
N ALA A 25 10.20 -0.40 -11.92
CA ALA A 25 9.47 -1.55 -12.46
C ALA A 25 9.04 -2.60 -11.41
N ARG A 26 9.49 -2.45 -10.17
CA ARG A 26 9.14 -3.32 -9.03
C ARG A 26 7.91 -2.83 -8.27
N GLN A 27 7.41 -1.64 -8.57
CA GLN A 27 6.22 -1.06 -7.94
C GLN A 27 4.98 -1.43 -8.76
N ALA A 28 3.87 -1.70 -8.06
CA ALA A 28 2.57 -1.83 -8.71
C ALA A 28 2.08 -0.46 -9.21
N ARG A 29 1.04 -0.43 -10.05
CA ARG A 29 0.43 0.83 -10.51
C ARG A 29 -0.67 1.31 -9.58
N VAL A 30 -0.61 0.86 -8.33
CA VAL A 30 -1.59 1.15 -7.31
C VAL A 30 -0.91 1.56 -5.99
N ALA A 31 -1.65 2.35 -5.22
CA ALA A 31 -1.37 2.67 -3.83
C ALA A 31 -2.60 2.33 -2.98
N VAL A 32 -2.40 2.13 -1.69
CA VAL A 32 -3.52 2.12 -0.72
C VAL A 32 -3.57 3.49 -0.08
N VAL A 33 -4.75 4.12 -0.07
CA VAL A 33 -4.96 5.44 0.51
C VAL A 33 -5.72 5.31 1.82
N GLN A 34 -5.10 5.77 2.90
CA GLN A 34 -5.67 5.85 4.24
C GLN A 34 -5.41 7.24 4.81
N ASP A 35 -6.43 7.94 5.28
CA ASP A 35 -6.29 9.25 5.96
C ASP A 35 -5.37 10.25 5.23
N ASP A 36 -5.55 10.41 3.91
CA ASP A 36 -4.74 11.27 3.04
C ASP A 36 -3.28 10.80 2.80
N VAL A 37 -2.90 9.65 3.34
CA VAL A 37 -1.58 9.04 3.14
C VAL A 37 -1.64 8.00 2.01
N GLU A 38 -0.80 8.18 0.98
CA GLU A 38 -0.63 7.23 -0.12
C GLU A 38 0.49 6.22 0.16
N TYR A 39 0.11 4.96 0.37
CA TYR A 39 1.05 3.84 0.53
C TYR A 39 1.30 3.16 -0.82
N ARG A 40 2.40 3.49 -1.49
CA ARG A 40 2.76 2.90 -2.79
C ARG A 40 3.09 1.42 -2.66
N ILE A 41 2.40 0.60 -3.44
CA ILE A 41 2.50 -0.86 -3.31
C ILE A 41 3.77 -1.37 -3.98
N VAL A 42 4.58 -2.07 -3.18
CA VAL A 42 5.67 -2.93 -3.67
C VAL A 42 5.19 -4.37 -3.57
N PRO A 43 4.67 -4.95 -4.68
CA PRO A 43 4.05 -6.26 -4.66
C PRO A 43 5.07 -7.36 -4.35
N ARG A 44 4.70 -8.25 -3.42
CA ARG A 44 5.35 -9.55 -3.23
C ARG A 44 4.29 -10.61 -2.92
N GLY A 45 4.39 -11.76 -3.58
CA GLY A 45 3.41 -12.84 -3.40
C GLY A 45 2.00 -12.34 -3.66
N ALA A 46 1.14 -12.36 -2.63
CA ALA A 46 -0.25 -11.91 -2.69
C ALA A 46 -0.42 -10.45 -3.13
N GLY A 47 0.57 -9.57 -2.96
CA GLY A 47 0.45 -8.17 -3.38
C GLY A 47 0.40 -7.95 -4.90
N VAL A 48 0.64 -8.98 -5.72
CA VAL A 48 0.63 -8.88 -7.19
C VAL A 48 -0.78 -8.61 -7.72
N ASP A 49 -1.80 -9.16 -7.06
CA ASP A 49 -3.20 -9.09 -7.49
C ASP A 49 -3.88 -7.77 -7.11
N LEU A 50 -3.25 -6.92 -6.28
CA LEU A 50 -3.79 -5.61 -5.88
C LEU A 50 -4.01 -4.64 -7.05
N ASP A 51 -3.36 -4.84 -8.21
CA ASP A 51 -3.57 -4.03 -9.41
C ASP A 51 -4.99 -4.23 -10.02
N ASP A 52 -5.64 -5.37 -9.74
CA ASP A 52 -7.01 -5.68 -10.18
C ASP A 52 -8.07 -5.08 -9.24
N GLU A 53 -7.70 -4.82 -7.98
CA GLU A 53 -8.59 -4.42 -6.89
C GLU A 53 -8.77 -2.89 -6.80
N VAL A 54 -8.74 -2.15 -7.91
CA VAL A 54 -8.85 -0.68 -7.90
C VAL A 54 -10.22 -0.23 -7.40
N SER A 55 -10.23 0.80 -6.54
CA SER A 55 -11.41 1.34 -5.87
C SER A 55 -12.08 0.37 -4.88
N VAL A 56 -11.40 -0.74 -4.54
CA VAL A 56 -11.86 -1.69 -3.52
C VAL A 56 -11.26 -1.33 -2.16
N PRO A 57 -12.04 -1.38 -1.06
CA PRO A 57 -11.51 -1.25 0.28
C PRO A 57 -10.72 -2.52 0.66
N VAL A 58 -9.49 -2.33 1.12
CA VAL A 58 -8.57 -3.42 1.47
C VAL A 58 -7.91 -3.18 2.81
N GLU A 59 -7.59 -4.25 3.51
CA GLU A 59 -6.61 -4.24 4.60
C GLU A 59 -5.33 -4.91 4.10
N VAL A 60 -4.22 -4.17 4.11
CA VAL A 60 -2.92 -4.64 3.64
C VAL A 60 -1.94 -4.68 4.80
N SER A 61 -1.32 -5.85 4.99
CA SER A 61 -0.27 -6.07 5.97
C SER A 61 1.09 -6.16 5.28
N GLY A 62 2.09 -5.49 5.83
CA GLY A 62 3.37 -5.40 5.15
C GLY A 62 4.46 -4.74 5.97
N ILE A 63 5.55 -4.43 5.27
CA ILE A 63 6.64 -3.59 5.80
C ILE A 63 6.54 -2.25 5.10
N MET A 64 6.33 -1.19 5.88
CA MET A 64 6.43 0.17 5.38
C MET A 64 7.89 0.61 5.33
N GLU A 65 8.25 1.28 4.25
CA GLU A 65 9.52 1.96 4.07
C GLU A 65 9.26 3.37 3.53
N GLU A 66 9.84 4.39 4.13
CA GLU A 66 9.82 5.76 3.59
C GLU A 66 11.15 6.07 2.91
N ALA A 67 11.11 6.58 1.68
CA ALA A 67 12.28 7.03 0.94
C ALA A 67 11.90 8.20 0.03
N ASP A 68 12.72 9.26 0.03
CA ASP A 68 12.51 10.47 -0.79
C ASP A 68 11.11 11.10 -0.58
N GLY A 69 10.54 11.00 0.63
CA GLY A 69 9.21 11.50 0.97
C GLY A 69 8.05 10.68 0.40
N VAL A 70 8.32 9.49 -0.15
CA VAL A 70 7.31 8.54 -0.61
C VAL A 70 7.22 7.38 0.36
N VAL A 71 6.00 7.02 0.76
CA VAL A 71 5.73 5.88 1.62
C VAL A 71 5.48 4.64 0.76
N TYR A 72 6.33 3.64 0.91
CA TYR A 72 6.22 2.35 0.24
C TYR A 72 5.70 1.29 1.20
N LEU A 73 4.83 0.42 0.72
CA LEU A 73 4.34 -0.74 1.45
C LEU A 73 4.73 -2.02 0.72
N ILE A 74 5.68 -2.74 1.28
CA ILE A 74 6.04 -4.09 0.82
C ILE A 74 5.01 -5.05 1.37
N VAL A 75 4.16 -5.54 0.48
CA VAL A 75 3.02 -6.39 0.85
C VAL A 75 3.49 -7.76 1.29
N ARG A 76 2.98 -8.22 2.43
CA ARG A 76 3.11 -9.61 2.90
C ARG A 76 1.80 -10.38 2.75
N GLY A 77 0.68 -9.69 2.83
CA GLY A 77 -0.66 -10.21 2.58
C GLY A 77 -1.69 -9.09 2.60
N TYR A 78 -2.82 -9.31 1.94
CA TYR A 78 -3.96 -8.40 1.97
C TYR A 78 -5.27 -9.18 2.06
N LYS A 79 -6.33 -8.49 2.47
CA LYS A 79 -7.71 -8.96 2.36
C LYS A 79 -8.58 -7.84 1.81
N VAL A 80 -9.51 -8.20 0.94
CA VAL A 80 -10.60 -7.31 0.53
C VAL A 80 -11.58 -7.19 1.70
N LEU A 81 -12.01 -5.97 1.98
CA LEU A 81 -13.02 -5.69 3.00
C LEU A 81 -14.40 -5.72 2.35
N GLU A 82 -15.37 -6.28 3.07
CA GLU A 82 -16.75 -6.42 2.55
C GLU A 82 -17.50 -5.08 2.53
N ASP A 83 -17.10 -4.11 3.36
CA ASP A 83 -17.74 -2.80 3.49
C ASP A 83 -16.80 -1.77 4.16
N ASP A 84 -17.17 -0.48 4.10
CA ASP A 84 -16.46 0.64 4.71
C ASP A 84 -16.72 0.85 6.22
N SER A 85 -17.41 -0.10 6.86
CA SER A 85 -17.53 -0.26 8.33
C SER A 85 -16.26 -0.02 9.19
N TRP A 86 -15.06 -0.08 8.60
CA TRP A 86 -13.80 0.27 9.29
C TRP A 86 -13.61 1.78 9.53
N LEU A 87 -14.44 2.63 8.92
CA LEU A 87 -14.49 4.08 9.12
C LEU A 87 -15.36 4.49 10.32
N GLU A 88 -16.12 3.56 10.91
CA GLU A 88 -17.10 3.85 11.97
C GLU A 88 -16.53 3.88 13.40
N GLU A 89 -15.21 3.79 13.59
CA GLU A 89 -14.56 3.75 14.93
C GLU A 89 -13.88 5.05 15.36
#